data_AF-A0A8J1UPN3-F1
#
_entry.id   AF-A0A8J1UPN3-F1
#
_cell.length_a   1.000
_cell.length_b   1.000
_cell.length_c   1.000
_cell.angle_alpha   90.00
_cell.angle_beta   90.00
_cell.angle_gamma   90.00
#
_symmetry.space_group_name_H-M   'P 1'
#
loop_
_entity.id
_entity.type
_entity.pdbx_description
1 polymer ?
#
loop_
_entity_poly.entity_id
_entity_poly.type
_entity_poly.pdbx_seq_one_letter_code
_entity_poly.pdbx_strand_id
1 'polypeptide(L)'
;MMRQRISVFFMCASILNVKAVPPRCTRADIKKLNSTVITSKSELTEAFNSKLQVIKNDIRSELANEIGNLSDKLTNEINQNEEKLKIDVNIVNTEVLKVNNKLDQIKNDIKRELNDEIDQLTGSINQKFDDLNKKLIEAFNSTLVQMKNDIKDELTTEINQNEDKLNAVKTQLTKTTTELSDCVCERKRQRSLIYYAGPYIYTFAAAKAYCKSKGHKIATPGQLDAAFALGMESCAWGWVEDGSLRFPQQMPYTNNRGGTRGLNTELNYNPSAKYGVYCATNPGP
;
A
#
# COMPACT_ATOMS: atom_id res chain seq x y z
N MET A 1 -133.48 -59.92 -87.05
CA MET A 1 -134.26 -60.99 -87.70
C MET A 1 -134.60 -62.04 -86.67
N MET A 2 -135.89 -62.38 -86.54
CA MET A 2 -136.51 -63.70 -86.26
C MET A 2 -135.87 -64.64 -85.21
N ARG A 3 -136.58 -65.38 -84.35
CA ARG A 3 -138.02 -65.61 -84.09
C ARG A 3 -138.11 -66.64 -82.92
N GLN A 4 -139.12 -66.45 -82.06
CA GLN A 4 -140.10 -67.47 -81.60
C GLN A 4 -139.72 -68.54 -80.56
N ARG A 5 -140.45 -68.60 -79.41
CA ARG A 5 -141.69 -69.40 -79.08
C ARG A 5 -141.28 -70.70 -78.33
N ILE A 6 -142.01 -71.34 -77.40
CA ILE A 6 -143.34 -71.25 -76.77
C ILE A 6 -143.41 -72.38 -75.68
N SER A 7 -144.33 -72.23 -74.72
CA SER A 7 -145.01 -73.25 -73.87
C SER A 7 -144.22 -74.04 -72.82
N VAL A 8 -144.58 -74.07 -71.52
CA VAL A 8 -145.86 -74.26 -70.77
C VAL A 8 -146.04 -75.72 -70.29
N PHE A 9 -145.83 -75.86 -68.97
CA PHE A 9 -146.50 -76.73 -67.97
C PHE A 9 -146.48 -78.26 -68.09
N PHE A 10 -146.04 -78.94 -67.00
CA PHE A 10 -146.92 -79.72 -66.12
C PHE A 10 -146.27 -79.99 -64.75
N MET A 11 -147.10 -79.98 -63.70
CA MET A 11 -146.78 -80.06 -62.26
C MET A 11 -146.39 -81.47 -61.77
N CYS A 12 -145.58 -81.53 -60.70
CA CYS A 12 -145.60 -82.61 -59.71
C CYS A 12 -145.27 -82.04 -58.31
N ALA A 13 -145.83 -82.67 -57.27
CA ALA A 13 -146.10 -82.11 -55.95
C ALA A 13 -144.98 -82.30 -54.89
N SER A 14 -144.92 -81.34 -53.95
CA SER A 14 -144.61 -81.43 -52.51
C SER A 14 -143.31 -82.08 -51.99
N ILE A 15 -142.35 -81.24 -51.53
CA ILE A 15 -141.72 -81.33 -50.19
C ILE A 15 -141.46 -79.89 -49.67
N LEU A 16 -142.11 -79.53 -48.57
CA LEU A 16 -141.79 -78.36 -47.75
C LEU A 16 -140.46 -78.59 -47.01
N ASN A 17 -139.44 -77.79 -47.31
CA ASN A 17 -138.34 -77.58 -46.36
C ASN A 17 -138.01 -76.09 -46.35
N VAL A 18 -138.70 -75.36 -45.47
CA VAL A 18 -138.46 -73.94 -45.21
C VAL A 18 -137.09 -73.82 -44.54
N LYS A 19 -136.04 -73.54 -45.32
CA LYS A 19 -134.84 -72.90 -44.77
C LYS A 19 -135.23 -71.45 -44.45
N ALA A 20 -135.19 -71.10 -43.17
CA ALA A 20 -135.55 -69.79 -42.66
C ALA A 20 -134.87 -68.64 -43.44
N VAL A 21 -135.67 -67.62 -43.81
CA VAL A 21 -135.14 -66.32 -44.25
C VAL A 21 -134.42 -65.71 -43.04
N PRO A 22 -133.14 -65.29 -43.15
CA PRO A 22 -132.45 -64.68 -42.03
C PRO A 22 -133.20 -63.41 -41.58
N PRO A 23 -133.31 -63.15 -40.26
CA PRO A 23 -134.05 -62.00 -39.76
C PRO A 23 -133.51 -60.68 -40.35
N ARG A 24 -134.40 -59.78 -40.79
CA ARG A 24 -134.02 -58.45 -41.29
C ARG A 24 -133.54 -57.59 -40.11
N CYS A 25 -132.31 -57.08 -40.22
CA CYS A 25 -131.67 -56.21 -39.22
C CYS A 25 -132.53 -54.94 -38.95
N THR A 26 -132.86 -54.67 -37.69
CA THR A 26 -133.69 -53.53 -37.26
C THR A 26 -132.83 -52.32 -36.84
N ARG A 27 -133.44 -51.12 -36.73
CA ARG A 27 -132.73 -49.90 -36.27
C ARG A 27 -132.15 -50.05 -34.85
N ALA A 28 -132.78 -50.88 -34.01
CA ALA A 28 -132.28 -51.22 -32.68
C ALA A 28 -131.01 -52.09 -32.76
N ASP A 29 -130.97 -53.04 -33.70
CA ASP A 29 -129.78 -53.86 -33.96
C ASP A 29 -128.59 -53.02 -34.44
N ILE A 30 -128.83 -52.03 -35.30
CA ILE A 30 -127.81 -51.07 -35.75
C ILE A 30 -127.29 -50.20 -34.59
N LYS A 31 -128.18 -49.72 -33.70
CA LYS A 31 -127.77 -48.92 -32.54
C LYS A 31 -126.91 -49.74 -31.57
N LYS A 32 -127.28 -51.00 -31.33
CA LYS A 32 -126.53 -51.95 -30.51
C LYS A 32 -125.16 -52.25 -31.12
N LEU A 33 -125.11 -52.52 -32.43
CA LEU A 33 -123.87 -52.73 -33.16
C LEU A 33 -122.95 -51.51 -33.07
N ASN A 34 -123.48 -50.30 -33.27
CA ASN A 34 -122.69 -49.06 -33.19
C ASN A 34 -122.16 -48.82 -31.77
N SER A 35 -122.97 -49.08 -30.73
CA SER A 35 -122.47 -49.00 -29.34
C SER A 35 -121.36 -50.02 -29.08
N THR A 36 -121.50 -51.26 -29.57
CA THR A 36 -120.46 -52.28 -29.44
C THR A 36 -119.18 -51.88 -30.17
N VAL A 37 -119.29 -51.33 -31.39
CA VAL A 37 -118.13 -50.84 -32.17
C VAL A 37 -117.42 -49.69 -31.45
N ILE A 38 -118.16 -48.74 -30.87
CA ILE A 38 -117.59 -47.63 -30.11
C ILE A 38 -116.88 -48.15 -28.84
N THR A 39 -117.51 -49.07 -28.10
CA THR A 39 -116.92 -49.71 -26.91
C THR A 39 -115.65 -50.47 -27.27
N SER A 40 -115.68 -51.35 -28.28
CA SER A 40 -114.50 -52.11 -28.71
C SER A 40 -113.38 -51.20 -29.24
N LYS A 41 -113.70 -50.07 -29.87
CA LYS A 41 -112.70 -49.06 -30.27
C LYS A 41 -112.06 -48.38 -29.05
N SER A 42 -112.85 -48.05 -28.02
CA SER A 42 -112.35 -47.46 -26.77
C SER A 42 -111.42 -48.44 -26.05
N GLU A 43 -111.87 -49.68 -25.87
CA GLU A 43 -111.09 -50.76 -25.24
C GLU A 43 -109.78 -51.03 -26.01
N LEU A 44 -109.83 -51.06 -27.34
CA LEU A 44 -108.63 -51.22 -28.17
C LEU A 44 -107.67 -50.03 -28.01
N THR A 45 -108.21 -48.79 -27.93
CA THR A 45 -107.41 -47.58 -27.75
C THR A 45 -106.74 -47.55 -26.37
N GLU A 46 -107.47 -47.93 -25.32
CA GLU A 46 -106.93 -48.06 -23.95
C GLU A 46 -105.87 -49.14 -23.87
N ALA A 47 -106.13 -50.32 -24.46
CA ALA A 47 -105.16 -51.41 -24.51
C ALA A 47 -103.89 -51.04 -25.29
N PHE A 48 -104.04 -50.34 -26.42
CA PHE A 48 -102.91 -49.84 -27.21
C PHE A 48 -102.10 -48.80 -26.44
N ASN A 49 -102.76 -47.82 -25.82
CA ASN A 49 -102.10 -46.78 -25.02
C ASN A 49 -101.41 -47.36 -23.79
N SER A 50 -102.02 -48.35 -23.12
CA SER A 50 -101.40 -49.06 -22.00
C SER A 50 -100.12 -49.76 -22.43
N LYS A 51 -100.15 -50.52 -23.53
CA LYS A 51 -98.95 -51.16 -24.11
C LYS A 51 -97.89 -50.15 -24.52
N LEU A 52 -98.28 -49.02 -25.12
CA LEU A 52 -97.36 -47.97 -25.53
C LEU A 52 -96.66 -47.33 -24.31
N GLN A 53 -97.36 -47.14 -23.19
CA GLN A 53 -96.76 -46.64 -21.95
C GLN A 53 -95.76 -47.63 -21.36
N VAL A 54 -96.07 -48.93 -21.37
CA VAL A 54 -95.13 -49.98 -20.94
C VAL A 54 -93.86 -49.92 -21.78
N ILE A 55 -93.99 -49.96 -23.11
CA ILE A 55 -92.84 -49.89 -24.04
C ILE A 55 -92.02 -48.61 -23.82
N LYS A 56 -92.69 -47.46 -23.65
CA LYS A 56 -92.00 -46.18 -23.40
C LYS A 56 -91.20 -46.20 -22.09
N ASN A 57 -91.75 -46.82 -21.04
CA ASN A 57 -91.09 -46.91 -19.75
C ASN A 57 -89.92 -47.90 -19.79
N ASP A 58 -90.07 -49.03 -20.48
CA ASP A 58 -89.01 -50.02 -20.65
C ASP A 58 -87.82 -49.42 -21.42
N ILE A 59 -88.08 -48.78 -22.57
CA ILE A 59 -87.05 -48.08 -23.36
C ILE A 59 -86.35 -47.00 -22.52
N ARG A 60 -87.12 -46.20 -21.77
CA ARG A 60 -86.56 -45.15 -20.91
C ARG A 60 -85.66 -45.75 -19.82
N SER A 61 -86.07 -46.85 -19.20
CA SER A 61 -85.30 -47.54 -18.16
C SER A 61 -84.00 -48.12 -18.71
N GLU A 62 -84.07 -48.82 -19.86
CA GLU A 62 -82.91 -49.42 -20.52
C GLU A 62 -81.91 -48.34 -20.95
N LEU A 63 -82.38 -47.27 -21.59
CA LEU A 63 -81.53 -46.15 -22.00
C LEU A 63 -80.91 -45.44 -20.79
N ALA A 64 -81.66 -45.24 -19.70
CA ALA A 64 -81.12 -44.64 -18.49
C ALA A 64 -80.02 -45.51 -17.86
N ASN A 65 -80.18 -46.84 -17.87
CA ASN A 65 -79.18 -47.77 -17.39
C ASN A 65 -77.92 -47.76 -18.26
N GLU A 66 -78.06 -47.77 -19.59
CA GLU A 66 -76.91 -47.71 -20.50
C GLU A 66 -76.14 -46.39 -20.36
N ILE A 67 -76.85 -45.26 -20.32
CA ILE A 67 -76.24 -43.94 -20.10
C ILE A 67 -75.54 -43.89 -18.74
N GLY A 68 -76.17 -44.41 -17.68
CA GLY A 68 -75.58 -44.49 -16.35
C GLY A 68 -74.28 -45.30 -16.35
N ASN A 69 -74.30 -46.50 -16.92
CA ASN A 69 -73.13 -47.37 -17.02
C ASN A 69 -71.98 -46.72 -17.81
N LEU A 70 -72.29 -46.05 -18.93
CA LEU A 70 -71.28 -45.32 -19.72
C LEU A 70 -70.72 -44.12 -18.95
N SER A 71 -71.58 -43.38 -18.24
CA SER A 71 -71.18 -42.25 -17.39
C SER A 71 -70.25 -42.71 -16.27
N ASP A 72 -70.57 -43.80 -15.58
CA ASP A 72 -69.76 -44.36 -14.50
C ASP A 72 -68.41 -44.85 -15.03
N LYS A 73 -68.41 -45.53 -16.17
CA LYS A 73 -67.17 -45.99 -16.82
C LYS A 73 -66.26 -44.81 -17.19
N LEU A 74 -66.82 -43.78 -17.83
CA LEU A 74 -66.07 -42.58 -18.19
C LEU A 74 -65.54 -41.85 -16.95
N THR A 75 -66.36 -41.72 -15.92
CA THR A 75 -65.97 -41.08 -14.65
C THR A 75 -64.81 -41.82 -14.00
N ASN A 76 -64.85 -43.16 -13.99
CA ASN A 76 -63.76 -43.97 -13.44
C ASN A 76 -62.47 -43.82 -14.25
N GLU A 77 -62.53 -43.82 -15.58
CA GLU A 77 -61.37 -43.60 -16.45
C GLU A 77 -60.76 -42.20 -16.26
N ILE A 78 -61.59 -41.17 -16.12
CA ILE A 78 -61.15 -39.80 -15.82
C ILE A 78 -60.43 -39.75 -14.47
N ASN A 79 -61.02 -40.31 -13.42
CA ASN A 79 -60.43 -40.31 -12.08
C ASN A 79 -59.09 -41.06 -12.04
N GLN A 80 -59.00 -42.21 -12.73
CA GLN A 80 -57.75 -42.96 -12.85
C GLN A 80 -56.66 -42.16 -13.56
N ASN A 81 -57.02 -41.47 -14.65
CA ASN A 81 -56.07 -40.62 -15.38
C ASN A 81 -55.64 -39.41 -14.55
N GLU A 82 -56.54 -38.79 -13.78
CA GLU A 82 -56.21 -37.68 -12.89
C GLU A 82 -55.20 -38.10 -11.81
N GLU A 83 -55.40 -39.26 -11.18
CA GLU A 83 -54.46 -39.79 -10.18
C GLU A 83 -53.11 -40.13 -10.79
N LYS A 84 -53.08 -40.71 -12.00
CA LYS A 84 -51.83 -40.94 -12.74
C LYS A 84 -51.10 -39.62 -13.03
N LEU A 85 -51.83 -38.59 -13.47
CA LEU A 85 -51.25 -37.27 -13.75
C LEU A 85 -50.65 -36.63 -12.49
N LYS A 86 -51.33 -36.75 -11.33
CA LYS A 86 -50.81 -36.26 -10.05
C LYS A 86 -49.48 -36.92 -9.69
N ILE A 87 -49.36 -38.23 -9.90
CA ILE A 87 -48.12 -38.97 -9.65
C ILE A 87 -47.02 -38.47 -10.58
N ASP A 88 -47.29 -38.36 -11.88
CA ASP A 88 -46.32 -37.91 -12.88
C ASP A 88 -45.81 -36.49 -12.57
N VAL A 89 -46.72 -35.57 -12.19
CA VAL A 89 -46.36 -34.21 -11.76
C VAL A 89 -45.46 -34.23 -10.53
N ASN A 90 -45.75 -35.07 -9.54
CA ASN A 90 -44.93 -35.18 -8.33
C ASN A 90 -43.53 -35.75 -8.61
N ILE A 91 -43.41 -36.70 -9.54
CA ILE A 91 -42.12 -37.24 -9.99
C ILE A 91 -41.32 -36.12 -10.66
N VAL A 92 -41.92 -35.38 -11.59
CA VAL A 92 -41.26 -34.26 -12.27
C VAL A 92 -40.80 -33.21 -11.27
N ASN A 93 -41.67 -32.81 -10.32
CA ASN A 93 -41.30 -31.85 -9.28
C ASN A 93 -40.11 -32.34 -8.44
N THR A 94 -40.05 -33.63 -8.11
CA THR A 94 -38.94 -34.22 -7.36
C THR A 94 -37.64 -34.17 -8.17
N GLU A 95 -37.67 -34.47 -9.46
CA GLU A 95 -36.49 -34.38 -10.33
C GLU A 95 -36.03 -32.93 -10.51
N VAL A 96 -36.96 -31.98 -10.65
CA VAL A 96 -36.65 -30.54 -10.70
C VAL A 96 -35.93 -30.10 -9.42
N LEU A 97 -36.40 -30.54 -8.25
CA LEU A 97 -35.73 -30.24 -6.97
C LEU A 97 -34.31 -30.82 -6.91
N LYS A 98 -34.10 -32.04 -7.40
CA LYS A 98 -32.75 -32.64 -7.48
C LYS A 98 -31.82 -31.84 -8.40
N VAL A 99 -32.32 -31.39 -9.54
CA VAL A 99 -31.56 -30.56 -10.48
C VAL A 99 -31.21 -29.21 -9.85
N ASN A 100 -32.15 -28.56 -9.18
CA ASN A 100 -31.92 -27.28 -8.50
C ASN A 100 -30.85 -27.41 -7.40
N ASN A 101 -30.92 -28.47 -6.58
CA ASN A 101 -29.91 -28.70 -5.54
C ASN A 101 -28.51 -28.93 -6.14
N LYS A 102 -28.41 -29.68 -7.24
CA LYS A 102 -27.14 -29.86 -7.96
C LYS A 102 -26.64 -28.54 -8.55
N LEU A 103 -27.53 -27.70 -9.07
CA LEU A 103 -27.19 -26.39 -9.60
C LEU A 103 -26.62 -25.48 -8.50
N ASP A 104 -27.23 -25.48 -7.31
CA ASP A 104 -26.73 -24.73 -6.16
C ASP A 104 -25.36 -25.24 -5.69
N GLN A 105 -25.16 -26.56 -5.69
CA GLN A 105 -23.87 -27.16 -5.38
C GLN A 105 -22.79 -26.71 -6.39
N ILE A 106 -23.06 -26.85 -7.69
CA ILE A 106 -22.14 -26.43 -8.76
C ILE A 106 -21.81 -24.93 -8.64
N LYS A 107 -22.81 -24.09 -8.37
CA LYS A 107 -22.61 -22.65 -8.18
C LYS A 107 -21.66 -22.34 -7.02
N ASN A 108 -21.80 -23.06 -5.90
CA ASN A 108 -20.94 -22.89 -4.74
C ASN A 108 -19.52 -23.43 -4.97
N ASP A 109 -19.39 -24.55 -5.67
CA ASP A 109 -18.10 -25.14 -6.03
C ASP A 109 -17.31 -24.20 -6.95
N ILE A 110 -17.93 -23.70 -8.03
CA ILE A 110 -17.32 -22.72 -8.93
C ILE A 110 -16.91 -21.46 -8.17
N LYS A 111 -17.77 -20.95 -7.27
CA LYS A 111 -17.46 -19.76 -6.46
C LYS A 111 -16.23 -19.98 -5.58
N ARG A 112 -16.10 -21.16 -4.98
CA ARG A 112 -14.94 -21.51 -4.14
C ARG A 112 -13.67 -21.61 -4.98
N GLU A 113 -13.70 -22.35 -6.09
CA GLU A 113 -12.54 -22.50 -6.98
C GLU A 113 -12.04 -21.14 -7.49
N LEU A 114 -12.95 -20.27 -7.92
CA LEU A 114 -12.60 -18.91 -8.34
C LEU A 114 -11.97 -18.10 -7.21
N ASN A 115 -12.50 -18.18 -5.99
CA ASN A 115 -11.93 -17.46 -4.85
C ASN A 115 -10.53 -17.99 -4.49
N ASP A 116 -10.33 -19.31 -4.53
CA ASP A 116 -9.03 -19.92 -4.24
C ASP A 116 -7.98 -19.49 -5.28
N GLU A 117 -8.35 -19.42 -6.57
CA GLU A 117 -7.47 -18.89 -7.63
C GLU A 117 -7.15 -17.40 -7.42
N ILE A 118 -8.15 -16.58 -7.05
CA ILE A 118 -7.96 -15.16 -6.74
C ILE A 118 -6.98 -14.98 -5.57
N ASP A 119 -7.12 -15.77 -4.51
CA ASP A 119 -6.25 -15.70 -3.33
C ASP A 119 -4.81 -16.11 -3.67
N GLN A 120 -4.63 -17.16 -4.49
CA GLN A 120 -3.30 -17.58 -4.97
C GLN A 120 -2.63 -16.51 -5.84
N LEU A 121 -3.37 -15.90 -6.76
CA LEU A 121 -2.88 -14.83 -7.61
C LEU A 121 -2.52 -13.60 -6.78
N THR A 122 -3.37 -13.21 -5.84
CA THR A 122 -3.14 -12.08 -4.93
C THR A 122 -1.89 -12.30 -4.09
N GLY A 123 -1.72 -13.51 -3.52
CA GLY A 123 -0.52 -13.89 -2.78
C GLY A 123 0.76 -13.81 -3.62
N SER A 124 0.71 -14.35 -4.84
CA SER A 124 1.85 -14.32 -5.77
C SER A 124 2.23 -12.90 -6.20
N ILE A 125 1.25 -12.03 -6.41
CA ILE A 125 1.47 -10.61 -6.76
C ILE A 125 2.11 -9.88 -5.58
N ASN A 126 1.57 -10.03 -4.38
CA ASN A 126 2.09 -9.37 -3.19
C ASN A 126 3.53 -9.80 -2.91
N GLN A 127 3.84 -11.09 -3.02
CA GLN A 127 5.20 -11.59 -2.86
C GLN A 127 6.17 -11.00 -3.88
N LYS A 128 5.78 -10.89 -5.15
CA LYS A 128 6.61 -10.26 -6.19
C LYS A 128 6.81 -8.77 -5.93
N PHE A 129 5.77 -8.08 -5.44
CA PHE A 129 5.85 -6.67 -5.08
C PHE A 129 6.82 -6.45 -3.91
N ASP A 130 6.76 -7.30 -2.88
CA ASP A 130 7.66 -7.24 -1.72
C ASP A 130 9.12 -7.52 -2.12
N ASP A 131 9.36 -8.53 -2.96
CA ASP A 131 10.70 -8.83 -3.49
C ASP A 131 11.27 -7.67 -4.33
N LEU A 132 10.43 -7.06 -5.17
CA LEU A 132 10.83 -5.90 -5.98
C LEU A 132 11.16 -4.70 -5.09
N ASN A 133 10.33 -4.42 -4.09
CA ASN A 133 10.57 -3.33 -3.14
C ASN A 133 11.86 -3.54 -2.35
N LYS A 134 12.11 -4.77 -1.90
CA LYS A 134 13.35 -5.12 -1.21
C LYS A 134 14.57 -4.88 -2.10
N LYS A 135 14.55 -5.38 -3.34
CA LYS A 135 15.64 -5.16 -4.32
C LYS A 135 15.86 -3.67 -4.61
N LEU A 136 14.78 -2.90 -4.74
CA LEU A 136 14.86 -1.46 -4.97
C LEU A 136 15.51 -0.73 -3.79
N ILE A 137 15.10 -1.05 -2.57
CA ILE A 137 15.67 -0.47 -1.34
C ILE A 137 17.15 -0.85 -1.21
N GLU A 138 17.51 -2.10 -1.46
CA GLU A 138 18.90 -2.57 -1.42
C GLU A 138 19.78 -1.85 -2.45
N ALA A 139 19.30 -1.71 -3.70
CA ALA A 139 20.01 -0.99 -4.76
C ALA A 139 20.21 0.50 -4.44
N PHE A 140 19.15 1.15 -3.92
CA PHE A 140 19.22 2.56 -3.54
C PHE A 140 20.18 2.79 -2.36
N ASN A 141 20.09 1.96 -1.31
CA ASN A 141 21.00 2.04 -0.16
C ASN A 141 22.45 1.76 -0.55
N SER A 142 22.70 0.79 -1.43
CA SER A 142 24.04 0.51 -1.94
C SER A 142 24.62 1.72 -2.67
N THR A 143 23.82 2.39 -3.50
CA THR A 143 24.25 3.60 -4.22
C THR A 143 24.53 4.76 -3.27
N LEU A 144 23.68 4.98 -2.25
CA LEU A 144 23.91 6.00 -1.24
C LEU A 144 25.20 5.77 -0.45
N VAL A 145 25.49 4.52 -0.07
CA VAL A 145 26.74 4.16 0.61
C VAL A 145 27.94 4.43 -0.29
N GLN A 146 27.85 4.08 -1.58
CA GLN A 146 28.92 4.34 -2.53
C GLN A 146 29.18 5.84 -2.68
N MET A 147 28.14 6.64 -2.95
CA MET A 147 28.26 8.09 -3.06
C MET A 147 28.85 8.73 -1.80
N LYS A 148 28.43 8.26 -0.62
CA LYS A 148 28.98 8.75 0.65
C LYS A 148 30.48 8.47 0.77
N ASN A 149 30.93 7.29 0.36
CA ASN A 149 32.34 6.92 0.41
C ASN A 149 33.14 7.72 -0.63
N ASP A 150 32.64 7.85 -1.85
CA ASP A 150 33.30 8.63 -2.91
C ASP A 150 33.49 10.09 -2.49
N ILE A 151 32.45 10.74 -1.97
CA ILE A 151 32.53 12.12 -1.45
C ILE A 151 33.52 12.20 -0.28
N LYS A 152 33.52 11.22 0.62
CA LYS A 152 34.44 11.19 1.75
C LYS A 152 35.88 11.09 1.28
N ASP A 153 36.16 10.26 0.29
CA ASP A 153 37.50 10.03 -0.23
C ASP A 153 38.00 11.26 -1.01
N GLU A 154 37.14 11.90 -1.81
CA GLU A 154 37.43 13.16 -2.51
C GLU A 154 37.74 14.28 -1.51
N LEU A 155 36.88 14.48 -0.50
CA LEU A 155 37.10 15.51 0.52
C LEU A 155 38.35 15.24 1.36
N THR A 156 38.62 13.97 1.72
CA THR A 156 39.84 13.60 2.45
C THR A 156 41.08 13.93 1.63
N THR A 157 41.04 13.69 0.31
CA THR A 157 42.13 14.04 -0.60
C THR A 157 42.37 15.54 -0.65
N GLU A 158 41.32 16.35 -0.78
CA GLU A 158 41.44 17.81 -0.77
C GLU A 158 41.95 18.37 0.56
N ILE A 159 41.47 17.83 1.68
CA ILE A 159 41.93 18.22 3.03
C ILE A 159 43.43 17.98 3.16
N ASN A 160 43.90 16.79 2.80
CA ASN A 160 45.32 16.44 2.88
C ASN A 160 46.18 17.37 2.01
N GLN A 161 45.74 17.67 0.77
CA GLN A 161 46.44 18.60 -0.11
C GLN A 161 46.52 20.02 0.46
N ASN A 162 45.45 20.48 1.12
CA ASN A 162 45.42 21.79 1.75
C ASN A 162 46.26 21.84 3.02
N GLU A 163 46.32 20.74 3.78
CA GLU A 163 47.21 20.60 4.93
C GLU A 163 48.69 20.65 4.50
N ASP A 164 49.06 19.98 3.42
CA ASP A 164 50.40 20.04 2.83
C ASP A 164 50.78 21.46 2.41
N LYS A 165 49.88 22.17 1.71
CA LYS A 165 50.08 23.58 1.33
C LYS A 165 50.23 24.47 2.57
N LEU A 166 49.40 24.27 3.59
CA LEU A 166 49.47 25.01 4.85
C LEU A 166 50.81 24.79 5.55
N ASN A 167 51.29 23.56 5.59
CA ASN A 167 52.57 23.22 6.20
C ASN A 167 53.74 23.84 5.43
N ALA A 168 53.69 23.87 4.10
CA ALA A 168 54.68 24.57 3.29
C ALA A 168 54.73 26.09 3.60
N VAL A 169 53.57 26.73 3.72
CA VAL A 169 53.48 28.16 4.08
C VAL A 169 54.02 28.41 5.48
N LYS A 170 53.70 27.56 6.47
CA LYS A 170 54.24 27.67 7.84
C LYS A 170 55.76 27.59 7.86
N THR A 171 56.34 26.65 7.11
CA THR A 171 57.80 26.53 6.98
C THR A 171 58.41 27.80 6.40
N GLN A 172 57.81 28.35 5.34
CA GLN A 172 58.27 29.59 4.72
C GLN A 172 58.19 30.78 5.69
N LEU A 173 57.08 30.91 6.41
CA LEU A 173 56.89 31.97 7.41
C LEU A 173 57.93 31.89 8.52
N THR A 174 58.21 30.68 9.01
CA THR A 174 59.21 30.45 10.06
C THR A 174 60.59 30.87 9.58
N LYS A 175 60.97 30.46 8.36
CA LYS A 175 62.23 30.86 7.73
C LYS A 175 62.35 32.38 7.64
N THR A 176 61.36 33.07 7.08
CA THR A 176 61.37 34.53 6.93
C THR A 176 61.38 35.26 8.28
N THR A 177 60.69 34.72 9.29
CA THR A 177 60.70 35.29 10.64
C THR A 177 62.09 35.19 11.27
N THR A 178 62.76 34.04 11.12
CA THR A 178 64.15 33.85 11.57
C THR A 178 65.09 34.83 10.86
N GLU A 179 65.04 34.89 9.52
CA GLU A 179 65.86 35.81 8.71
C GLU A 179 65.66 37.28 9.11
N LEU A 180 64.41 37.68 9.35
CA LEU A 180 64.09 39.04 9.81
C LEU A 180 64.62 39.29 11.23
N SER A 181 64.50 38.32 12.12
CA SER A 181 65.01 38.43 13.49
C SER A 181 66.53 38.59 13.51
N ASP A 182 67.24 37.83 12.66
CA ASP A 182 68.69 37.92 12.50
C ASP A 182 69.09 39.29 11.93
N CYS A 183 68.40 39.78 10.89
CA CYS A 183 68.63 41.10 10.31
C CYS A 183 68.42 42.25 11.31
N VAL A 184 67.36 42.19 12.13
CA VAL A 184 67.09 43.19 13.17
C VAL A 184 68.16 43.16 14.25
N CYS A 185 68.61 41.96 14.66
CA CYS A 185 69.72 41.79 15.60
C CYS A 185 71.02 42.40 15.05
N GLU A 186 71.33 42.20 13.78
CA GLU A 186 72.51 42.80 13.12
C GLU A 186 72.44 44.32 13.09
N ARG A 187 71.30 44.92 12.70
CA ARG A 187 71.16 46.38 12.70
C ARG A 187 71.27 47.02 14.08
N LYS A 188 70.77 46.36 15.14
CA LYS A 188 70.92 46.84 16.52
C LYS A 188 72.39 46.87 16.95
N ARG A 189 73.21 45.90 16.51
CA ARG A 189 74.66 45.88 16.79
C ARG A 189 75.43 47.04 16.15
N GLN A 190 74.99 47.54 14.99
CA GLN A 190 75.71 48.62 14.28
C GLN A 190 75.35 50.05 14.72
N ARG A 191 74.29 50.25 15.53
CA ARG A 191 73.86 51.59 15.98
C ARG A 191 74.09 51.89 17.46
N SER A 192 74.62 50.94 18.23
CA SER A 192 74.87 51.18 19.65
C SER A 192 76.20 51.90 19.84
N LEU A 193 76.15 53.14 20.32
CA LEU A 193 77.31 53.87 20.85
C LEU A 193 77.87 53.20 22.11
N ILE A 194 77.19 52.18 22.65
CA ILE A 194 77.59 51.43 23.83
C ILE A 194 77.78 49.96 23.49
N TYR A 195 78.93 49.39 23.82
CA TYR A 195 79.18 47.96 23.70
C TYR A 195 79.62 47.37 25.05
N TYR A 196 79.36 46.08 25.24
CA TYR A 196 79.74 45.34 26.45
C TYR A 196 81.02 44.53 26.20
N ALA A 197 81.94 44.53 27.16
CA ALA A 197 83.15 43.71 27.13
C ALA A 197 83.33 42.95 28.46
N GLY A 198 83.55 41.63 28.40
CA GLY A 198 83.54 40.73 29.55
C GLY A 198 82.91 39.38 29.20
N PRO A 199 82.38 38.60 30.17
CA PRO A 199 82.16 38.89 31.59
C PRO A 199 83.30 38.46 32.54
N TYR A 200 83.31 38.99 33.78
CA TYR A 200 84.20 38.60 34.90
C TYR A 200 85.71 38.81 34.69
N ILE A 201 86.10 39.79 33.88
CA ILE A 201 87.51 40.05 33.53
C ILE A 201 88.05 41.26 34.29
N TYR A 202 87.23 42.30 34.49
CA TYR A 202 87.71 43.62 34.88
C TYR A 202 87.25 43.99 36.28
N THR A 203 88.18 44.43 37.14
CA THR A 203 87.86 45.27 38.30
C THR A 203 87.43 46.65 37.82
N PHE A 204 86.82 47.49 38.66
CA PHE A 204 86.34 48.80 38.22
C PHE A 204 87.46 49.68 37.61
N ALA A 205 88.65 49.67 38.23
CA ALA A 205 89.81 50.39 37.69
C ALA A 205 90.28 49.82 36.34
N ALA A 206 90.33 48.48 36.21
CA ALA A 206 90.70 47.81 34.97
C ALA A 206 89.66 48.02 33.85
N ALA A 207 88.38 48.13 34.21
CA ALA A 207 87.28 48.40 33.30
C ALA A 207 87.41 49.80 32.67
N LYS A 208 87.71 50.83 33.47
CA LYS A 208 88.02 52.17 32.95
C LYS A 208 89.23 52.17 32.03
N ALA A 209 90.31 51.49 32.43
CA ALA A 209 91.52 51.39 31.63
C ALA A 209 91.28 50.65 30.31
N TYR A 210 90.46 49.58 30.33
CA TYR A 210 90.09 48.82 29.15
C TYR A 210 89.38 49.70 28.11
N CYS A 211 88.30 50.39 28.49
CA CYS A 211 87.59 51.27 27.54
C CYS A 211 88.53 52.35 26.99
N LYS A 212 89.35 52.96 27.86
CA LYS A 212 90.35 53.96 27.46
C LYS A 212 91.37 53.40 26.46
N SER A 213 91.85 52.17 26.67
CA SER A 213 92.81 51.50 25.76
C SER A 213 92.24 51.26 24.36
N LYS A 214 90.90 51.23 24.23
CA LYS A 214 90.17 51.08 22.97
C LYS A 214 89.76 52.42 22.36
N GLY A 215 90.22 53.56 22.90
CA GLY A 215 89.83 54.89 22.44
C GLY A 215 88.41 55.29 22.84
N HIS A 216 87.86 54.63 23.87
CA HIS A 216 86.49 54.80 24.33
C HIS A 216 86.45 55.20 25.80
N LYS A 217 85.31 55.66 26.28
CA LYS A 217 85.09 55.92 27.71
C LYS A 217 84.26 54.80 28.31
N ILE A 218 84.34 54.59 29.61
CA ILE A 218 83.34 53.76 30.28
C ILE A 218 81.98 54.46 30.13
N ALA A 219 80.92 53.70 29.87
CA ALA A 219 79.60 54.26 29.63
C ALA A 219 79.05 54.91 30.90
N THR A 220 78.46 56.10 30.76
CA THR A 220 77.68 56.71 31.84
C THR A 220 76.40 55.90 32.09
N PRO A 221 75.82 55.94 33.31
CA PRO A 221 74.52 55.34 33.56
C PRO A 221 73.46 55.79 32.55
N GLY A 222 73.37 57.09 32.28
CA GLY A 222 72.40 57.65 31.32
C GLY A 222 72.60 57.18 29.88
N GLN A 223 73.85 56.95 29.45
CA GLN A 223 74.11 56.36 28.13
C GLN A 223 73.69 54.89 28.07
N LEU A 224 73.88 54.13 29.16
CA LEU A 224 73.41 52.75 29.23
C LEU A 224 71.88 52.69 29.32
N ASP A 225 71.23 53.61 30.05
CA ASP A 225 69.78 53.76 30.10
C ASP A 225 69.21 54.01 28.70
N ALA A 226 69.80 54.94 27.95
CA ALA A 226 69.40 55.23 26.58
C ALA A 226 69.64 54.03 25.64
N ALA A 227 70.78 53.34 25.77
CA ALA A 227 71.05 52.15 24.99
C ALA A 227 70.06 51.02 25.33
N PHE A 228 69.69 50.86 26.59
CA PHE A 228 68.65 49.94 27.05
C PHE A 228 67.28 50.34 26.49
N ALA A 229 66.89 51.62 26.49
CA ALA A 229 65.65 52.06 25.85
C ALA A 229 65.61 51.71 24.35
N LEU A 230 66.77 51.66 23.69
CA LEU A 230 66.93 51.28 22.28
C LEU A 230 67.11 49.77 22.05
N GLY A 231 67.02 48.95 23.09
CA GLY A 231 67.04 47.49 22.97
C GLY A 231 68.38 46.82 23.29
N MET A 232 69.32 47.51 23.94
CA MET A 232 70.55 46.89 24.45
C MET A 232 70.22 45.86 25.53
N GLU A 233 70.82 44.68 25.42
CA GLU A 233 70.75 43.59 26.39
C GLU A 233 72.16 43.04 26.57
N SER A 234 72.48 42.59 27.78
CA SER A 234 73.68 41.80 28.04
C SER A 234 73.30 40.52 28.77
N CYS A 235 74.24 39.58 28.91
CA CYS A 235 74.02 38.31 29.63
C CYS A 235 74.75 38.27 30.98
N ALA A 236 75.35 39.38 31.43
CA ALA A 236 76.06 39.45 32.70
C ALA A 236 76.19 40.89 33.22
N TRP A 237 76.48 41.02 34.52
CA TRP A 237 76.75 42.29 35.18
C TRP A 237 78.01 42.98 34.63
N GLY A 238 77.94 44.29 34.46
CA GLY A 238 79.05 45.11 34.01
C GLY A 238 79.15 46.48 34.65
N TRP A 239 80.37 46.99 34.73
CA TRP A 239 80.69 48.32 35.26
C TRP A 239 80.21 49.45 34.35
N VAL A 240 79.68 50.51 34.97
CA VAL A 240 79.42 51.83 34.36
C VAL A 240 80.16 52.94 35.13
N GLU A 241 80.19 54.15 34.58
CA GLU A 241 81.09 55.24 35.01
C GLU A 241 80.97 55.63 36.49
N ASP A 242 79.76 55.59 37.05
CA ASP A 242 79.45 55.89 38.45
C ASP A 242 79.90 54.79 39.43
N GLY A 243 80.46 53.70 38.89
CA GLY A 243 80.89 52.53 39.64
C GLY A 243 79.81 51.47 39.77
N SER A 244 78.53 51.76 39.55
CA SER A 244 77.48 50.76 39.70
C SER A 244 77.65 49.58 38.74
N LEU A 245 77.09 48.43 39.13
CA LEU A 245 76.94 47.29 38.25
C LEU A 245 75.55 47.32 37.64
N ARG A 246 75.50 47.17 36.32
CA ARG A 246 74.25 47.20 35.56
C ARG A 246 74.10 45.93 34.72
N PHE A 247 72.89 45.41 34.65
CA PHE A 247 72.53 44.22 33.87
C PHE A 247 71.24 44.48 33.09
N PRO A 248 71.34 45.09 31.87
CA PRO A 248 70.20 45.37 31.01
C PRO A 248 69.61 44.09 30.44
N GLN A 249 68.32 43.84 30.70
CA GLN A 249 67.58 42.68 30.22
C GLN A 249 66.30 43.10 29.47
N GLN A 250 66.22 42.82 28.17
CA GLN A 250 65.10 43.22 27.29
C GLN A 250 63.96 42.21 27.29
N MET A 251 64.32 40.94 27.34
CA MET A 251 63.36 39.83 27.32
C MET A 251 63.44 39.07 28.64
N PRO A 252 62.30 38.77 29.28
CA PRO A 252 62.31 37.82 30.40
C PRO A 252 62.78 36.46 29.87
N TYR A 253 63.77 35.85 30.52
CA TYR A 253 64.23 34.51 30.15
C TYR A 253 63.05 33.52 30.22
N THR A 254 62.69 32.91 29.10
CA THR A 254 61.60 31.92 29.00
C THR A 254 61.96 30.57 29.62
N ASN A 255 63.19 30.39 30.11
CA ASN A 255 63.68 29.16 30.74
C ASN A 255 63.87 29.32 32.26
N ASN A 256 62.79 29.56 33.01
CA ASN A 256 62.71 29.35 34.46
C ASN A 256 63.81 29.99 35.35
N ARG A 257 64.55 31.00 34.88
CA ARG A 257 65.59 31.72 35.67
C ARG A 257 65.17 33.10 36.17
N GLY A 258 63.88 33.42 36.15
CA GLY A 258 63.30 34.51 36.95
C GLY A 258 63.84 35.92 36.63
N GLY A 259 64.19 36.23 35.39
CA GLY A 259 64.63 37.59 35.03
C GLY A 259 63.45 38.49 34.68
N THR A 260 63.30 39.63 35.35
CA THR A 260 62.37 40.69 34.97
C THR A 260 63.00 41.57 33.90
N ARG A 261 62.20 42.02 32.90
CA ARG A 261 62.66 43.03 31.95
C ARG A 261 63.02 44.30 32.73
N GLY A 262 64.25 44.79 32.59
CA GLY A 262 64.70 45.98 33.30
C GLY A 262 66.21 46.19 33.24
N LEU A 263 66.65 47.40 33.58
CA LEU A 263 68.05 47.71 33.83
C LEU A 263 68.37 47.42 35.30
N ASN A 264 68.64 46.14 35.60
CA ASN A 264 68.95 45.72 36.95
C ASN A 264 70.23 46.41 37.42
N THR A 265 70.18 47.01 38.60
CA THR A 265 71.25 47.85 39.15
C THR A 265 71.63 47.35 40.52
N GLU A 266 72.90 47.04 40.71
CA GLU A 266 73.47 46.65 42.00
C GLU A 266 74.43 47.75 42.47
N LEU A 267 74.16 48.27 43.66
CA LEU A 267 74.92 49.35 44.28
C LEU A 267 75.86 48.84 45.38
N ASN A 268 75.63 47.64 45.90
CA ASN A 268 76.43 47.05 46.96
C ASN A 268 77.34 45.96 46.40
N TYR A 269 78.51 46.37 45.89
CA TYR A 269 79.47 45.48 45.25
C TYR A 269 80.89 45.69 45.79
N ASN A 270 81.76 44.69 45.62
CA ASN A 270 83.19 44.82 45.90
C ASN A 270 83.91 45.41 44.67
N PRO A 271 84.51 46.63 44.73
CA PRO A 271 85.19 47.23 43.58
C PRO A 271 86.38 46.42 43.03
N SER A 272 86.91 45.49 43.84
CA SER A 272 87.97 44.54 43.48
C SER A 272 87.44 43.24 42.85
N ALA A 273 86.13 43.01 42.85
CA ALA A 273 85.53 41.89 42.13
C ALA A 273 85.56 42.15 40.62
N LYS A 274 85.58 41.07 39.84
CA LYS A 274 85.69 41.15 38.38
C LYS A 274 84.33 41.00 37.74
N TYR A 275 84.00 41.91 36.82
CA TYR A 275 82.77 41.91 36.03
C TYR A 275 83.10 42.27 34.57
N GLY A 276 82.07 42.42 33.74
CA GLY A 276 82.24 43.09 32.45
C GLY A 276 82.29 44.61 32.59
N VAL A 277 82.33 45.30 31.47
CA VAL A 277 82.28 46.77 31.39
C VAL A 277 81.46 47.18 30.18
N TYR A 278 80.68 48.24 30.33
CA TYR A 278 80.05 48.93 29.20
C TYR A 278 80.95 50.08 28.77
N CYS A 279 81.34 50.10 27.50
CA CYS A 279 82.16 51.15 26.92
C CYS A 279 81.32 51.98 25.95
N ALA A 280 81.40 53.31 26.09
CA ALA A 280 80.85 54.27 25.16
C ALA A 280 81.90 54.69 24.13
N THR A 281 81.57 54.47 22.86
CA THR A 281 82.31 55.09 21.77
C THR A 281 82.09 56.59 21.85
N ASN A 282 83.18 57.37 21.90
CA ASN A 282 83.04 58.81 21.71
C ASN A 282 82.47 59.00 20.30
N PRO A 283 81.42 59.82 20.09
CA PRO A 283 81.27 60.44 18.79
C PRO A 283 82.59 61.19 18.56
N GLY A 284 83.29 60.88 17.46
CA GLY A 284 84.46 61.67 17.07
C GLY A 284 84.09 63.16 16.97
N PRO A 285 85.07 64.07 17.04
CA PRO A 285 84.82 65.50 16.81
C PRO A 285 84.10 65.75 15.49
#